data_AF-A0A3M1YIK9-F1
#
_entry.id   AF-A0A3M1YIK9-F1
#
_cell.length_a   1.000
_cell.length_b   1.000
_cell.length_c   1.000
_cell.angle_alpha   90.00
_cell.angle_beta   90.00
_cell.angle_gamma   90.00
#
_symmetry.space_group_name_H-M   'P 1'
#
loop_
_entity.id
_entity.type
_entity.pdbx_description
1 polymer ?
#
loop_
_entity_poly.entity_id
_entity_poly.type
_entity_poly.pdbx_seq_one_letter_code
_entity_poly.pdbx_strand_id
1 'polypeptide(L)'
;MDKFVIFMLALMTYTGVSVGTIGKALLTPLHLVMGILMGYIIAFAPKARYHLPMTLLMLVGYIVFTNLFIYPEARITSVIYTFLFSFEYIIMYHLMMSVKQETIIKALQFIIYSYMVNILLGFAFSLVHQNPLDGIVNISYSANGEGARPNGFSTEPSYAAFIVSISYMGYNHLRGHRVDRPFWQLTAAYLVCILFMKSAYGFIFVAVNGMDWFFIIFKKLRFNIKIIFLVFGIGMAAVIPMALQDSEQEAIVRLRNVATVMNDNSVDIKKKLSKLQEVDGSAYARIGPTYLLFNARDEIQIDMTLGAGAGAAGNFFKKFMAGVMVDDDADKLDMGIVPAFVFDYGYVGTVLLILFVLASAYNLPLPFWACFFLVLPNCNINTQLFWYGLVLYSYISVFRAGRLPEQLEAAMAPPPPPPSEYPSPLSPEQS
;
A
#
# COMPACT_ATOMS: atom_id res chain seq x y z
N MET A 1 -21.45 8.11 11.86
CA MET A 1 -20.28 8.33 10.99
C MET A 1 -19.06 7.54 11.45
N ASP A 2 -18.58 7.73 12.68
CA ASP A 2 -17.32 7.10 13.16
C ASP A 2 -17.19 5.59 12.95
N LYS A 3 -18.19 4.81 13.40
CA LYS A 3 -18.19 3.34 13.24
C LYS A 3 -18.12 2.91 11.78
N PHE A 4 -18.75 3.69 10.90
CA PHE A 4 -18.76 3.43 9.46
C PHE A 4 -17.38 3.66 8.85
N VAL A 5 -16.68 4.75 9.21
CA VAL A 5 -15.31 5.00 8.73
C VAL A 5 -14.34 3.92 9.22
N ILE A 6 -14.46 3.48 10.48
CA ILE A 6 -13.67 2.36 11.02
C ILE A 6 -13.90 1.09 10.19
N PHE A 7 -15.17 0.77 9.93
CA PHE A 7 -15.55 -0.40 9.13
C PHE A 7 -15.01 -0.31 7.70
N MET A 8 -15.17 0.82 7.03
CA MET A 8 -14.70 1.04 5.67
C MET A 8 -13.18 0.93 5.55
N LEU A 9 -12.43 1.51 6.49
CA LEU A 9 -10.97 1.37 6.52
C LEU A 9 -10.54 -0.08 6.75
N ALA A 10 -11.24 -0.81 7.62
CA ALA A 10 -10.97 -2.23 7.82
C ALA A 10 -11.25 -3.05 6.56
N LEU A 11 -12.40 -2.84 5.91
CA LEU A 11 -12.71 -3.50 4.63
C LEU A 11 -11.68 -3.20 3.55
N MET A 12 -11.15 -1.97 3.53
CA MET A 12 -10.09 -1.57 2.61
C MET A 12 -8.77 -2.31 2.85
N THR A 13 -8.58 -2.92 4.02
CA THR A 13 -7.43 -3.80 4.27
C THR A 13 -7.70 -5.26 3.93
N TYR A 14 -8.95 -5.71 3.91
CA TYR A 14 -9.32 -7.12 3.76
C TYR A 14 -9.28 -7.57 2.29
N THR A 15 -8.07 -7.60 1.75
CA THR A 15 -7.76 -7.88 0.34
C THR A 15 -7.96 -9.35 -0.06
N GLY A 16 -7.92 -10.27 0.90
CA GLY A 16 -8.05 -11.72 0.67
C GLY A 16 -9.43 -12.29 1.01
N VAL A 17 -10.39 -11.48 1.46
CA VAL A 17 -11.76 -11.92 1.71
C VAL A 17 -12.59 -11.67 0.47
N SER A 18 -13.20 -12.72 -0.08
CA SER A 18 -13.99 -12.67 -1.30
C SER A 18 -15.48 -12.84 -1.03
N VAL A 19 -16.32 -12.08 -1.73
CA VAL A 19 -17.77 -12.30 -1.83
C VAL A 19 -18.19 -12.86 -3.20
N GLY A 20 -17.22 -13.02 -4.10
CA GLY A 20 -17.42 -13.49 -5.46
C GLY A 20 -16.25 -13.13 -6.37
N THR A 21 -16.32 -13.56 -7.62
CA THR A 21 -15.33 -13.22 -8.64
C THR A 21 -16.02 -12.64 -9.87
N ILE A 22 -15.42 -11.62 -10.48
CA ILE A 22 -15.84 -11.10 -11.78
C ILE A 22 -14.68 -11.35 -12.75
N GLY A 23 -14.83 -12.35 -13.60
CA GLY A 23 -13.72 -12.88 -14.38
C GLY A 23 -12.62 -13.41 -13.45
N LYS A 24 -11.43 -12.80 -13.50
CA LYS A 24 -10.29 -13.15 -12.63
C LYS A 24 -10.11 -12.23 -11.43
N ALA A 25 -10.97 -11.22 -11.26
CA ALA A 25 -10.84 -10.28 -10.14
C ALA A 25 -11.66 -10.76 -8.94
N LEU A 26 -11.04 -10.70 -7.76
CA LEU A 26 -11.69 -10.94 -6.47
C LEU A 26 -12.57 -9.74 -6.13
N LEU A 27 -13.88 -9.96 -6.05
CA LEU A 27 -14.80 -8.97 -5.52
C LEU A 27 -14.72 -9.05 -3.99
N THR A 28 -14.11 -8.05 -3.37
CA THR A 28 -14.02 -7.98 -1.90
C THR A 28 -15.27 -7.32 -1.32
N PRO A 29 -15.57 -7.51 -0.01
CA PRO A 29 -16.66 -6.80 0.63
C PRO A 29 -16.59 -5.27 0.49
N LEU A 30 -15.38 -4.70 0.37
CA LEU A 30 -15.20 -3.26 0.12
C LEU A 30 -15.93 -2.84 -1.15
N HIS A 31 -15.68 -3.54 -2.27
CA HIS A 31 -16.23 -3.17 -3.58
C HIS A 31 -17.77 -3.17 -3.58
N LEU A 32 -18.41 -4.10 -2.85
CA LEU A 32 -19.87 -4.10 -2.69
C LEU A 32 -20.36 -2.84 -1.98
N VAL A 33 -19.76 -2.50 -0.84
CA VAL A 33 -20.16 -1.33 -0.05
C VAL A 33 -19.87 -0.04 -0.82
N MET A 34 -18.72 0.04 -1.51
CA MET A 34 -18.36 1.18 -2.34
C MET A 34 -19.28 1.32 -3.55
N GLY A 35 -19.71 0.22 -4.17
CA GLY A 35 -20.73 0.22 -5.22
C GLY A 35 -22.03 0.88 -4.78
N ILE A 36 -22.52 0.51 -3.58
CA ILE A 36 -23.72 1.10 -2.99
C ILE A 36 -23.51 2.59 -2.69
N LEU A 37 -22.36 2.96 -2.12
CA LEU A 37 -22.03 4.37 -1.83
C LEU A 37 -21.94 5.22 -3.09
N MET A 38 -21.29 4.71 -4.14
CA MET A 38 -21.20 5.41 -5.43
C MET A 38 -22.60 5.62 -6.02
N GLY A 39 -23.45 4.58 -6.01
CA GLY A 39 -24.85 4.70 -6.44
C GLY A 39 -25.62 5.74 -5.62
N TYR A 40 -25.44 5.77 -4.30
CA TYR A 40 -26.06 6.76 -3.42
C TYR A 40 -25.58 8.18 -3.73
N ILE A 41 -24.27 8.39 -3.91
CA ILE A 41 -23.71 9.72 -4.20
C ILE A 41 -24.25 10.25 -5.53
N ILE A 42 -24.28 9.40 -6.57
CA ILE A 42 -24.78 9.77 -7.90
C ILE A 42 -26.28 10.10 -7.84
N ALA A 43 -27.08 9.28 -7.15
CA ALA A 43 -28.53 9.44 -7.11
C ALA A 43 -29.02 10.56 -6.17
N PHE A 44 -28.35 10.77 -5.03
CA PHE A 44 -28.88 11.58 -3.93
C PHE A 44 -27.95 12.71 -3.45
N ALA A 45 -26.66 12.70 -3.83
CA ALA A 45 -25.70 13.74 -3.43
C ALA A 45 -24.95 14.43 -4.59
N PRO A 46 -25.60 14.78 -5.72
CA PRO A 46 -24.91 15.33 -6.89
C PRO A 46 -24.26 16.70 -6.64
N LYS A 47 -24.62 17.40 -5.56
CA LYS A 47 -24.10 18.72 -5.18
C LYS A 47 -23.03 18.68 -4.08
N ALA A 48 -22.64 17.51 -3.61
CA ALA A 48 -21.60 17.41 -2.59
C ALA A 48 -20.25 17.88 -3.15
N ARG A 49 -19.54 18.73 -2.40
CA ARG A 49 -18.22 19.24 -2.78
C ARG A 49 -17.15 18.21 -2.39
N TYR A 50 -16.68 17.44 -3.35
CA TYR A 50 -15.56 16.52 -3.14
C TYR A 50 -14.24 17.17 -3.55
N HIS A 51 -13.20 16.97 -2.75
CA HIS A 51 -11.85 17.37 -3.16
C HIS A 51 -11.32 16.35 -4.17
N LEU A 52 -11.21 16.77 -5.44
CA LEU A 52 -10.58 16.00 -6.49
C LEU A 52 -9.14 16.50 -6.70
N PRO A 53 -8.11 15.72 -6.36
CA PRO A 53 -6.74 16.13 -6.64
C PRO A 53 -6.52 16.26 -8.16
N MET A 54 -6.01 17.41 -8.62
CA MET A 54 -5.74 17.63 -10.04
C MET A 54 -4.75 16.60 -10.59
N THR A 55 -3.79 16.15 -9.78
CA THR A 55 -2.83 15.11 -10.15
C THR A 55 -3.49 13.75 -10.39
N LEU A 56 -4.54 13.40 -9.63
CA LEU A 56 -5.35 12.20 -9.88
C LEU A 56 -6.13 12.33 -11.20
N LEU A 57 -6.73 13.49 -11.45
CA LEU A 57 -7.47 13.74 -12.69
C LEU A 57 -6.55 13.65 -13.92
N MET A 58 -5.35 14.21 -13.85
CA MET A 58 -4.35 14.11 -14.92
C MET A 58 -3.93 12.67 -15.16
N LEU A 59 -3.66 11.91 -14.09
CA LEU A 59 -3.30 10.48 -14.18
C LEU A 59 -4.42 9.66 -14.83
N VAL A 60 -5.65 9.79 -14.36
CA VAL A 60 -6.81 9.06 -14.90
C VAL A 60 -7.10 9.50 -16.34
N GLY A 61 -7.03 10.80 -16.62
CA GLY A 61 -7.20 11.33 -17.98
C GLY A 61 -6.16 10.78 -18.96
N TYR A 62 -4.90 10.68 -18.53
CA TYR A 62 -3.84 10.07 -19.33
C TYR A 62 -4.07 8.56 -19.55
N ILE A 63 -4.49 7.82 -18.52
CA ILE A 63 -4.82 6.40 -18.63
C ILE A 63 -5.94 6.20 -19.65
N VAL A 64 -6.99 7.02 -19.62
CA VAL A 64 -8.07 6.99 -20.62
C VAL A 64 -7.52 7.28 -22.01
N PHE A 65 -6.77 8.38 -22.16
CA PHE A 65 -6.20 8.80 -23.43
C PHE A 65 -5.37 7.70 -24.07
N THR A 66 -4.46 7.09 -23.31
CA THR A 66 -3.57 6.02 -23.77
C THR A 66 -4.37 4.80 -24.24
N ASN A 67 -5.38 4.39 -23.47
CA ASN A 67 -6.20 3.23 -23.85
C ASN A 67 -7.15 3.50 -25.03
N LEU A 68 -7.61 4.74 -25.22
CA LEU A 68 -8.35 5.13 -26.41
C LEU A 68 -7.47 5.11 -27.66
N PHE A 69 -6.21 5.54 -27.53
CA PHE A 69 -5.24 5.53 -28.63
C PHE A 69 -4.84 4.11 -29.06
N ILE A 70 -4.79 3.17 -28.12
CA ILE A 70 -4.38 1.76 -28.33
C ILE A 70 -5.60 0.83 -28.58
N TYR A 71 -6.81 1.38 -28.67
CA TYR A 71 -8.01 0.59 -28.97
C TYR A 71 -7.91 -0.08 -30.35
N PRO A 72 -8.26 -1.37 -30.51
CA PRO A 72 -8.97 -2.26 -29.58
C PRO A 72 -8.08 -3.15 -28.69
N GLU A 73 -6.77 -3.01 -28.72
CA GLU A 73 -5.84 -3.91 -28.01
C GLU A 73 -5.83 -3.70 -26.49
N ALA A 74 -6.33 -2.55 -26.03
CA ALA A 74 -6.44 -2.20 -24.63
C ALA A 74 -7.42 -3.10 -23.83
N ARG A 75 -7.01 -3.56 -22.64
CA ARG A 75 -7.89 -4.31 -21.74
C ARG A 75 -8.79 -3.36 -20.94
N ILE A 76 -9.98 -3.10 -21.46
CA ILE A 76 -10.98 -2.19 -20.86
C ILE A 76 -11.26 -2.48 -19.38
N THR A 77 -11.24 -3.75 -18.95
CA THR A 77 -11.47 -4.09 -17.53
C THR A 77 -10.42 -3.48 -16.59
N SER A 78 -9.16 -3.41 -16.99
CA SER A 78 -8.10 -2.74 -16.19
C SER A 78 -8.35 -1.24 -16.06
N VAL A 79 -8.86 -0.59 -17.11
CA VAL A 79 -9.21 0.84 -17.08
C VAL A 79 -10.37 1.09 -16.12
N ILE A 80 -11.42 0.25 -16.19
CA ILE A 80 -12.57 0.31 -15.28
C ILE A 80 -12.11 0.16 -13.82
N TYR A 81 -11.21 -0.77 -13.52
CA TYR A 81 -10.67 -0.92 -12.16
C TYR A 81 -9.94 0.33 -11.68
N THR A 82 -9.09 0.95 -12.50
CA THR A 82 -8.40 2.18 -12.11
C THR A 82 -9.39 3.30 -11.79
N PHE A 83 -10.47 3.42 -12.56
CA PHE A 83 -11.54 4.38 -12.28
C PHE A 83 -12.25 4.08 -10.96
N LEU A 84 -12.68 2.83 -10.75
CA LEU A 84 -13.36 2.41 -9.53
C LEU A 84 -12.50 2.75 -8.31
N PHE A 85 -11.23 2.34 -8.31
CA PHE A 85 -10.34 2.66 -7.19
C PHE A 85 -10.06 4.17 -7.02
N SER A 86 -10.05 4.95 -8.11
CA SER A 86 -9.91 6.41 -8.02
C SER A 86 -11.13 7.04 -7.33
N PHE A 87 -12.34 6.57 -7.66
CA PHE A 87 -13.56 6.97 -6.95
C PHE A 87 -13.53 6.52 -5.49
N GLU A 88 -13.10 5.28 -5.25
CA GLU A 88 -12.98 4.75 -3.89
C GLU A 88 -12.03 5.59 -3.04
N TYR A 89 -10.89 5.98 -3.59
CA TYR A 89 -9.93 6.88 -2.97
C TYR A 89 -10.57 8.22 -2.58
N ILE A 90 -11.32 8.86 -3.50
CA ILE A 90 -11.96 10.16 -3.24
C ILE A 90 -12.98 10.04 -2.10
N ILE A 91 -13.83 9.00 -2.14
CA ILE A 91 -14.86 8.75 -1.13
C ILE A 91 -14.19 8.46 0.23
N MET A 92 -13.21 7.56 0.26
CA MET A 92 -12.51 7.19 1.50
C MET A 92 -11.76 8.36 2.11
N TYR A 93 -11.03 9.13 1.28
CA TYR A 93 -10.34 10.33 1.73
C TYR A 93 -11.32 11.33 2.33
N HIS A 94 -12.46 11.59 1.67
CA HIS A 94 -13.48 12.48 2.19
C HIS A 94 -14.10 11.99 3.51
N LEU A 95 -14.44 10.69 3.59
CA LEU A 95 -14.96 10.07 4.81
C LEU A 95 -13.98 10.21 5.98
N MET A 96 -12.69 9.97 5.76
CA MET A 96 -11.67 10.12 6.79
C MET A 96 -11.51 11.57 7.26
N MET A 97 -11.60 12.54 6.34
CA MET A 97 -11.53 13.96 6.69
C MET A 97 -12.77 14.47 7.45
N SER A 98 -13.88 13.74 7.40
CA SER A 98 -15.14 14.08 8.09
C SER A 98 -15.25 13.58 9.53
N VAL A 99 -14.26 12.82 10.01
CA VAL A 99 -14.26 12.27 11.37
C VAL A 99 -13.10 12.79 12.19
N LYS A 100 -13.22 12.65 13.51
CA LYS A 100 -12.16 13.05 14.43
C LYS A 100 -10.96 12.13 14.28
N GLN A 101 -9.78 12.68 14.58
CA GLN A 101 -8.52 11.93 14.53
C GLN A 101 -8.55 10.66 15.41
N GLU A 102 -9.21 10.71 16.56
CA GLU A 102 -9.36 9.56 17.46
C GLU A 102 -10.10 8.40 16.79
N THR A 103 -11.03 8.68 15.87
CA THR A 103 -11.73 7.65 15.09
C THR A 103 -10.76 6.92 14.17
N ILE A 104 -9.87 7.65 13.50
CA ILE A 104 -8.85 7.04 12.63
C ILE A 104 -7.83 6.25 13.45
N ILE A 105 -7.39 6.77 14.61
CA ILE A 105 -6.52 6.02 15.55
C ILE A 105 -7.17 4.70 15.96
N LYS A 106 -8.47 4.72 16.31
CA LYS A 106 -9.23 3.50 16.64
C LYS A 106 -9.33 2.54 15.45
N ALA A 107 -9.50 3.05 14.24
CA ALA A 107 -9.52 2.23 13.02
C ALA A 107 -8.20 1.49 12.82
N LEU A 108 -7.06 2.19 12.96
CA LEU A 108 -5.73 1.59 12.83
C LEU A 108 -5.45 0.54 13.90
N GLN A 109 -5.88 0.80 15.15
CA GLN A 109 -5.81 -0.19 16.22
C GLN A 109 -6.66 -1.43 15.89
N PHE A 110 -7.91 -1.21 15.44
CA PHE A 110 -8.82 -2.29 15.08
C PHE A 110 -8.23 -3.16 13.96
N ILE A 111 -7.66 -2.55 12.91
CA ILE A 111 -7.00 -3.26 11.81
C ILE A 111 -5.87 -4.16 12.34
N ILE A 112 -4.95 -3.62 13.16
CA ILE A 112 -3.81 -4.41 13.64
C ILE A 112 -4.29 -5.56 14.53
N TYR A 113 -5.24 -5.32 15.43
CA TYR A 113 -5.77 -6.38 16.30
C TYR A 113 -6.59 -7.41 15.52
N SER A 114 -7.36 -7.00 14.51
CA SER A 114 -8.12 -7.94 13.68
C SER A 114 -7.18 -8.85 12.90
N TYR A 115 -6.12 -8.29 12.31
CA TYR A 115 -5.06 -9.08 11.68
C TYR A 115 -4.35 -10.01 12.65
N MET A 116 -4.03 -9.56 13.86
CA MET A 116 -3.39 -10.40 14.88
C MET A 116 -4.26 -11.61 15.21
N VAL A 117 -5.55 -11.40 15.48
CA VAL A 117 -6.49 -12.49 15.76
C VAL A 117 -6.60 -13.45 14.58
N ASN A 118 -6.75 -12.94 13.35
CA ASN A 118 -6.85 -13.78 12.17
C ASN A 118 -5.57 -14.60 11.92
N ILE A 119 -4.39 -13.98 12.06
CA ILE A 119 -3.08 -14.66 11.91
C ILE A 119 -2.90 -15.75 12.96
N LEU A 120 -3.27 -15.49 14.22
CA LEU A 120 -3.19 -16.49 15.29
C LEU A 120 -4.16 -17.66 15.06
N LEU A 121 -5.37 -17.37 14.55
CA LEU A 121 -6.31 -18.42 14.13
C LEU A 121 -5.74 -19.24 12.97
N GLY A 122 -5.19 -18.60 11.94
CA GLY A 122 -4.56 -19.28 10.81
C GLY A 122 -3.38 -20.14 11.25
N PHE A 123 -2.58 -19.67 12.22
CA PHE A 123 -1.53 -20.48 12.81
C PHE A 123 -2.10 -21.69 13.56
N ALA A 124 -3.12 -21.51 14.41
CA ALA A 124 -3.74 -22.61 15.13
C ALA A 124 -4.34 -23.66 14.18
N PHE A 125 -5.02 -23.22 13.12
CA PHE A 125 -5.55 -24.07 12.04
C PHE A 125 -4.45 -24.82 11.28
N SER A 126 -3.30 -24.17 11.04
CA SER A 126 -2.17 -24.84 10.41
C SER A 126 -1.58 -25.96 11.26
N LEU A 127 -1.58 -25.84 12.59
CA LEU A 127 -1.09 -26.89 13.49
C LEU A 127 -1.96 -28.16 13.43
N VAL A 128 -3.26 -28.00 13.22
CA VAL A 128 -4.22 -29.12 13.13
C VAL A 128 -4.48 -29.56 11.69
N HIS A 129 -3.81 -28.96 10.70
CA HIS A 129 -3.97 -29.23 9.27
C HIS A 129 -5.45 -29.16 8.80
N GLN A 130 -6.24 -28.27 9.40
CA GLN A 130 -7.65 -28.04 9.05
C GLN A 130 -7.93 -26.54 9.04
N ASN A 131 -8.59 -26.06 7.98
CA ASN A 131 -9.04 -24.68 7.89
C ASN A 131 -10.56 -24.63 7.65
N PRO A 132 -11.38 -24.66 8.71
CA PRO A 132 -12.84 -24.59 8.57
C PRO A 132 -13.35 -23.21 8.11
N LEU A 133 -12.48 -22.19 8.08
CA LEU A 133 -12.79 -20.81 7.70
C LEU A 133 -12.02 -20.38 6.45
N ASP A 134 -11.79 -21.30 5.52
CA ASP A 134 -11.13 -21.01 4.25
C ASP A 134 -11.83 -19.86 3.49
N GLY A 135 -11.04 -18.97 2.90
CA GLY A 135 -11.52 -17.71 2.30
C GLY A 135 -11.75 -16.55 3.28
N ILE A 136 -11.69 -16.78 4.59
CA ILE A 136 -11.70 -15.73 5.64
C ILE A 136 -10.38 -15.74 6.42
N VAL A 137 -9.90 -16.93 6.79
CA VAL A 137 -8.60 -17.16 7.41
C VAL A 137 -7.70 -17.79 6.35
N ASN A 138 -6.88 -16.97 5.71
CA ASN A 138 -6.05 -17.41 4.60
C ASN A 138 -4.70 -17.93 5.11
N ILE A 139 -4.28 -19.10 4.64
CA ILE A 139 -3.00 -19.73 4.97
C ILE A 139 -2.30 -20.08 3.64
N SER A 140 -1.17 -19.45 3.37
CA SER A 140 -0.28 -19.86 2.29
C SER A 140 0.68 -20.93 2.76
N TYR A 141 1.08 -21.83 1.87
CA TYR A 141 2.12 -22.81 2.12
C TYR A 141 3.35 -22.46 1.28
N SER A 142 4.55 -22.75 1.77
CA SER A 142 5.76 -22.61 0.97
C SER A 142 5.75 -23.59 -0.21
N ALA A 143 6.50 -23.29 -1.28
CA ALA A 143 6.61 -24.15 -2.46
C ALA A 143 7.11 -25.58 -2.16
N ASN A 144 7.77 -25.77 -1.02
CA ASN A 144 8.22 -27.09 -0.54
C ASN A 144 7.16 -27.79 0.36
N GLY A 145 6.00 -27.18 0.58
CA GLY A 145 4.89 -27.72 1.40
C GLY A 145 5.10 -27.67 2.92
N GLU A 146 6.31 -27.39 3.40
CA GLU A 146 6.69 -27.58 4.82
C GLU A 146 6.39 -26.38 5.73
N GLY A 147 6.04 -25.21 5.18
CA GLY A 147 5.87 -23.98 5.96
C GLY A 147 4.51 -23.33 5.78
N ALA A 148 3.58 -23.54 6.72
CA ALA A 148 2.35 -22.77 6.78
C ALA A 148 2.62 -21.31 7.20
N ARG A 149 2.02 -20.38 6.46
CA ARG A 149 2.18 -18.94 6.60
C ARG A 149 0.80 -18.29 6.57
N PRO A 150 0.25 -17.92 7.74
CA PRO A 150 -1.02 -17.19 7.80
C PRO A 150 -0.89 -15.82 7.13
N ASN A 151 -1.88 -15.44 6.31
CA ASN A 151 -1.89 -14.19 5.56
C ASN A 151 -2.83 -13.14 6.17
N GLY A 152 -3.45 -13.46 7.32
CA GLY A 152 -4.52 -12.63 7.87
C GLY A 152 -5.68 -12.50 6.88
N PHE A 153 -6.25 -11.29 6.80
CA PHE A 153 -7.29 -10.96 5.81
C PHE A 153 -6.73 -10.59 4.43
N SER A 154 -5.49 -10.95 4.13
CA SER A 154 -4.84 -10.63 2.84
C SER A 154 -4.68 -11.86 1.95
N THR A 155 -4.41 -11.62 0.67
CA THR A 155 -4.07 -12.67 -0.30
C THR A 155 -2.66 -13.21 -0.07
N GLU A 156 -1.75 -12.40 0.47
CA GLU A 156 -0.36 -12.78 0.72
C GLU A 156 0.16 -12.33 2.10
N PRO A 157 1.13 -13.05 2.71
CA PRO A 157 1.80 -12.60 3.93
C PRO A 157 2.57 -11.28 3.73
N SER A 158 3.03 -11.01 2.51
CA SER A 158 3.76 -9.79 2.13
C SER A 158 2.86 -8.54 2.16
N TYR A 159 1.60 -8.69 1.74
CA TYR A 159 0.58 -7.65 1.72
C TYR A 159 0.07 -7.35 3.13
N ALA A 160 -0.23 -8.41 3.89
CA ALA A 160 -0.60 -8.28 5.30
C ALA A 160 0.48 -7.55 6.10
N ALA A 161 1.75 -7.90 5.88
CA ALA A 161 2.90 -7.22 6.48
C ALA A 161 2.94 -5.72 6.15
N PHE A 162 2.68 -5.32 4.91
CA PHE A 162 2.59 -3.91 4.54
C PHE A 162 1.44 -3.20 5.27
N ILE A 163 0.23 -3.79 5.26
CA ILE A 163 -0.97 -3.23 5.87
C ILE A 163 -0.75 -2.95 7.37
N VAL A 164 -0.29 -3.95 8.12
CA VAL A 164 -0.09 -3.79 9.57
C VAL A 164 1.05 -2.81 9.87
N SER A 165 2.10 -2.80 9.04
CA SER A 165 3.25 -1.90 9.21
C SER A 165 2.88 -0.45 8.94
N ILE A 166 2.11 -0.16 7.89
CA ILE A 166 1.68 1.21 7.61
C ILE A 166 0.58 1.66 8.55
N SER A 167 -0.30 0.76 9.00
CA SER A 167 -1.26 1.05 10.07
C SER A 167 -0.54 1.46 11.35
N TYR A 168 0.52 0.73 11.72
CA TYR A 168 1.29 0.98 12.92
C TYR A 168 2.08 2.30 12.81
N MET A 169 2.70 2.55 11.67
CA MET A 169 3.37 3.82 11.38
C MET A 169 2.38 4.99 11.46
N GLY A 170 1.22 4.88 10.80
CA GLY A 170 0.16 5.88 10.84
C GLY A 170 -0.34 6.15 12.27
N TYR A 171 -0.55 5.09 13.05
CA TYR A 171 -0.93 5.20 14.46
C TYR A 171 0.10 6.01 15.26
N ASN A 172 1.40 5.72 15.08
CA ASN A 172 2.47 6.42 15.79
C ASN A 172 2.52 7.91 15.42
N HIS A 173 2.41 8.25 14.12
CA HIS A 173 2.42 9.64 13.66
C HIS A 173 1.20 10.43 14.15
N LEU A 174 0.00 9.85 14.09
CA LEU A 174 -1.20 10.50 14.60
C LEU A 174 -1.10 10.73 16.12
N ARG A 175 -0.50 9.81 16.88
CA ARG A 175 -0.32 10.00 18.32
C ARG A 175 0.90 10.85 18.70
N GLY A 176 1.66 11.37 17.72
CA GLY A 176 2.88 12.12 17.97
C GLY A 176 3.97 11.31 18.68
N HIS A 177 4.04 10.00 18.40
CA HIS A 177 5.02 9.07 18.95
C HIS A 177 5.04 9.05 20.49
N ARG A 178 3.86 9.08 21.11
CA ARG A 178 3.71 8.92 22.57
C ARG A 178 4.01 7.48 22.98
N VAL A 179 4.88 7.31 23.98
CA VAL A 179 5.23 6.02 24.57
C VAL A 179 4.40 5.82 25.83
N ASP A 180 3.33 5.05 25.72
CA ASP A 180 2.41 4.71 26.81
C ASP A 180 1.94 3.26 26.71
N ARG A 181 1.04 2.84 27.60
CA ARG A 181 0.53 1.46 27.61
C ARG A 181 -0.12 1.04 26.28
N PRO A 182 -1.02 1.85 25.66
CA PRO A 182 -1.54 1.54 24.33
C PRO A 182 -0.48 1.36 23.25
N PHE A 183 0.61 2.16 23.28
CA PHE A 183 1.73 2.01 22.36
C PHE A 183 2.39 0.63 22.49
N TRP A 184 2.72 0.20 23.71
CA TRP A 184 3.36 -1.11 23.92
C TRP A 184 2.46 -2.28 23.55
N GLN A 185 1.15 -2.19 23.85
CA GLN A 185 0.18 -3.21 23.46
C GLN A 185 0.09 -3.37 21.95
N LEU A 186 0.00 -2.24 21.22
CA LEU A 186 -0.09 -2.28 19.77
C LEU A 186 1.23 -2.70 19.12
N THR A 187 2.37 -2.32 19.69
CA THR A 187 3.69 -2.76 19.25
C THR A 187 3.84 -4.27 19.39
N ALA A 188 3.40 -4.85 20.52
CA ALA A 188 3.39 -6.29 20.71
C ALA A 188 2.48 -6.99 19.68
N ALA A 189 1.26 -6.48 19.46
CA ALA A 189 0.35 -7.02 18.46
C ALA A 189 0.95 -6.98 17.04
N TYR A 190 1.56 -5.85 16.68
CA TYR A 190 2.26 -5.67 15.41
C TYR A 190 3.39 -6.70 15.23
N LEU A 191 4.27 -6.84 16.23
CA LEU A 191 5.39 -7.79 16.17
C LEU A 191 4.90 -9.25 16.11
N VAL A 192 3.84 -9.60 16.85
CA VAL A 192 3.20 -10.92 16.77
C VAL A 192 2.73 -11.20 15.35
N CYS A 193 2.04 -10.25 14.70
CA CYS A 193 1.65 -10.42 13.29
C CYS A 193 2.88 -10.74 12.42
N ILE A 194 3.95 -9.94 12.50
CA ILE A 194 5.13 -10.09 11.63
C ILE A 194 5.83 -11.44 11.85
N LEU A 195 6.00 -11.86 13.11
CA LEU A 195 6.65 -13.12 13.46
C LEU A 195 5.89 -14.33 12.90
N PHE A 196 4.57 -14.36 13.05
CA PHE A 196 3.73 -15.49 12.65
C PHE A 196 3.50 -15.56 11.13
N MET A 197 3.49 -14.43 10.42
CA MET A 197 3.42 -14.41 8.95
C MET A 197 4.66 -14.97 8.26
N LYS A 198 5.80 -15.06 8.99
CA LYS A 198 7.11 -15.50 8.47
C LYS A 198 7.49 -14.82 7.15
N SER A 199 7.15 -13.53 7.02
CA SER A 199 7.34 -12.77 5.78
C SER A 199 8.65 -11.97 5.80
N ALA A 200 9.52 -12.19 4.81
CA ALA A 200 10.76 -11.41 4.65
C ALA A 200 10.46 -9.90 4.55
N TYR A 201 9.43 -9.52 3.79
CA TYR A 201 8.93 -8.15 3.75
C TYR A 201 8.51 -7.62 5.12
N GLY A 202 7.91 -8.46 5.96
CA GLY A 202 7.53 -8.08 7.31
C GLY A 202 8.72 -7.65 8.16
N PHE A 203 9.81 -8.41 8.14
CA PHE A 203 11.05 -8.03 8.85
C PHE A 203 11.66 -6.73 8.30
N ILE A 204 11.65 -6.55 6.97
CA ILE A 204 12.08 -5.29 6.36
C ILE A 204 11.22 -4.12 6.86
N PHE A 205 9.89 -4.27 6.89
CA PHE A 205 9.02 -3.21 7.40
C PHE A 205 9.17 -2.94 8.89
N VAL A 206 9.53 -3.94 9.71
CA VAL A 206 9.93 -3.72 11.11
C VAL A 206 11.15 -2.82 11.17
N ALA A 207 12.16 -3.06 10.33
CA ALA A 207 13.34 -2.19 10.27
C ALA A 207 12.98 -0.76 9.83
N VAL A 208 12.06 -0.60 8.86
CA VAL A 208 11.57 0.73 8.45
C VAL A 208 10.80 1.44 9.56
N ASN A 209 9.96 0.74 10.32
CA ASN A 209 9.29 1.31 11.50
C ASN A 209 10.30 1.64 12.61
N GLY A 210 11.33 0.82 12.80
CA GLY A 210 12.45 1.11 13.68
C GLY A 210 13.20 2.37 13.28
N MET A 211 13.42 2.57 11.97
CA MET A 211 14.02 3.79 11.41
C MET A 211 13.17 5.04 11.70
N ASP A 212 11.83 4.94 11.63
CA ASP A 212 10.94 6.04 12.02
C ASP A 212 11.16 6.46 13.47
N TRP A 213 11.13 5.50 14.40
CA TRP A 213 11.41 5.74 15.81
C TRP A 213 12.82 6.24 16.05
N PHE A 214 13.82 5.69 15.35
CA PHE A 214 15.20 6.15 15.40
C PHE A 214 15.29 7.64 15.09
N PHE A 215 14.67 8.11 13.99
CA PHE A 215 14.70 9.53 13.64
C PHE A 215 13.99 10.42 14.67
N ILE A 216 12.87 9.96 15.23
CA ILE A 216 12.14 10.72 16.26
C ILE A 216 12.94 10.85 17.56
N ILE A 217 13.55 9.75 18.02
CA ILE A 217 14.40 9.76 19.20
C ILE A 217 15.63 10.61 18.93
N PHE A 218 16.32 10.39 17.80
CA PHE A 218 17.54 11.10 17.42
C PHE A 218 17.37 12.62 17.39
N LYS A 219 16.22 13.12 16.93
CA LYS A 219 15.90 14.56 16.94
C LYS A 219 15.88 15.16 18.35
N LYS A 220 15.48 14.38 19.37
CA LYS A 220 15.34 14.83 20.77
C LYS A 220 16.64 14.70 21.60
N LEU A 221 17.65 13.98 21.09
CA LEU A 221 18.89 13.74 21.82
C LEU A 221 19.84 14.95 21.83
N ARG A 222 20.65 15.09 22.89
CA ARG A 222 21.80 16.02 22.92
C ARG A 222 22.92 15.52 22.01
N PHE A 223 23.77 16.42 21.50
CA PHE A 223 24.81 16.09 20.51
C PHE A 223 25.72 14.92 20.91
N ASN A 224 26.25 14.90 22.13
CA ASN A 224 27.13 13.81 22.58
C ASN A 224 26.41 12.45 22.62
N ILE A 225 25.12 12.45 23.00
CA ILE A 225 24.30 11.23 23.01
C ILE A 225 23.97 10.78 21.58
N LYS A 226 23.81 11.71 20.62
CA LYS A 226 23.62 11.38 19.20
C LYS A 226 24.80 10.58 18.64
N ILE A 227 26.03 10.96 18.98
CA ILE A 227 27.24 10.23 18.54
C ILE A 227 27.23 8.80 19.11
N ILE A 228 27.01 8.65 20.42
CA ILE A 228 26.93 7.32 21.06
C ILE A 228 25.81 6.49 20.42
N PHE A 229 24.65 7.09 20.18
CA PHE A 229 23.49 6.43 19.57
C PHE A 229 23.76 5.99 18.13
N LEU A 230 24.49 6.79 17.34
CA LEU A 230 24.94 6.42 15.99
C LEU A 230 25.93 5.27 16.02
N VAL A 231 26.96 5.34 16.88
CA VAL A 231 27.95 4.27 17.04
C VAL A 231 27.28 2.97 17.47
N PHE A 232 26.34 3.04 18.42
CA PHE A 232 25.54 1.89 18.84
C PHE A 232 24.68 1.34 17.70
N GLY A 233 24.01 2.22 16.94
CA GLY A 233 23.21 1.82 15.79
C GLY A 233 24.04 1.10 14.71
N ILE A 234 25.23 1.62 14.39
CA ILE A 234 26.17 0.97 13.45
C ILE A 234 26.65 -0.37 14.01
N GLY A 235 26.99 -0.42 15.31
CA GLY A 235 27.38 -1.66 15.97
C GLY A 235 26.30 -2.73 15.91
N MET A 236 25.04 -2.37 16.20
CA MET A 236 23.90 -3.27 16.08
C MET A 236 23.67 -3.72 14.64
N ALA A 237 23.84 -2.85 13.65
CA ALA A 237 23.73 -3.21 12.24
C ALA A 237 24.80 -4.23 11.79
N ALA A 238 25.97 -4.27 12.46
CA ALA A 238 26.98 -5.29 12.22
C ALA A 238 26.70 -6.59 13.01
N VAL A 239 26.26 -6.49 14.27
CA VAL A 239 26.04 -7.64 15.16
C VAL A 239 24.78 -8.43 14.81
N ILE A 240 23.68 -7.76 14.44
CA ILE A 240 22.40 -8.43 14.12
C ILE A 240 22.56 -9.45 12.98
N PRO A 241 23.17 -9.13 11.83
CA PRO A 241 23.40 -10.11 10.78
C PRO A 241 24.22 -11.33 11.24
N MET A 242 25.23 -11.11 12.09
CA MET A 242 26.04 -12.20 12.65
C MET A 242 25.23 -13.08 13.60
N ALA A 243 24.43 -12.48 14.48
CA ALA A 243 23.58 -13.21 15.42
C ALA A 243 22.46 -13.99 14.73
N LEU A 244 22.03 -13.55 13.54
CA LEU A 244 20.99 -14.19 12.75
C LEU A 244 21.55 -15.16 11.70
N GLN A 245 22.88 -15.32 11.62
CA GLN A 245 23.52 -16.13 10.58
C GLN A 245 23.11 -17.61 10.66
N ASP A 246 22.84 -18.14 11.84
CA ASP A 246 22.43 -19.54 12.05
C ASP A 246 20.92 -19.71 12.29
N SER A 247 20.12 -18.67 12.01
CA SER A 247 18.67 -18.76 12.22
C SER A 247 18.02 -19.70 11.20
N GLU A 248 17.22 -20.64 11.70
CA GLU A 248 16.36 -21.52 10.89
C GLU A 248 15.04 -20.86 10.47
N GLN A 249 14.80 -19.61 10.89
CA GLN A 249 13.57 -18.91 10.57
C GLN A 249 13.50 -18.62 9.07
N GLU A 250 12.44 -19.10 8.40
CA GLU A 250 12.28 -19.06 6.93
C GLU A 250 12.56 -17.68 6.31
N ALA A 251 12.03 -16.61 6.91
CA ALA A 251 12.20 -15.26 6.38
C ALA A 251 13.65 -14.79 6.45
N ILE A 252 14.37 -15.12 7.53
CA ILE A 252 15.80 -14.79 7.70
C ILE A 252 16.64 -15.58 6.71
N VAL A 253 16.38 -16.88 6.55
CA VAL A 253 17.05 -17.72 5.55
C VAL A 253 16.88 -17.14 4.14
N ARG A 254 15.66 -16.73 3.78
CA ARG A 254 15.37 -16.09 2.49
C ARG A 254 16.10 -14.77 2.32
N LEU A 255 16.07 -13.89 3.32
CA LEU A 255 16.80 -12.61 3.27
C LEU A 255 18.30 -12.81 3.09
N ARG A 256 18.89 -13.77 3.83
CA ARG A 256 20.31 -14.13 3.72
C ARG A 256 20.64 -14.65 2.31
N ASN A 257 19.81 -15.54 1.78
CA ASN A 257 19.98 -16.11 0.45
C ASN A 257 19.96 -15.03 -0.65
N VAL A 258 18.95 -14.14 -0.61
CA VAL A 258 18.86 -13.01 -1.55
C VAL A 258 20.08 -12.11 -1.42
N ALA A 259 20.49 -11.75 -0.20
CA ALA A 259 21.65 -10.90 0.03
C ALA A 259 22.95 -11.53 -0.51
N THR A 260 23.17 -12.83 -0.28
CA THR A 260 24.34 -13.56 -0.77
C THR A 260 24.41 -13.55 -2.30
N VAL A 261 23.29 -13.81 -2.98
CA VAL A 261 23.24 -13.80 -4.45
C VAL A 261 23.48 -12.39 -5.01
N MET A 262 22.82 -11.38 -4.42
CA MET A 262 22.90 -10.01 -4.94
C MET A 262 24.28 -9.36 -4.70
N ASN A 263 24.96 -9.73 -3.61
CA ASN A 263 26.29 -9.22 -3.26
C ASN A 263 27.45 -10.02 -3.87
N ASP A 264 27.20 -11.06 -4.66
CA ASP A 264 28.24 -11.85 -5.32
C ASP A 264 28.91 -11.03 -6.44
N ASN A 265 30.02 -10.36 -6.13
CA ASN A 265 30.75 -9.52 -7.10
C ASN A 265 31.49 -10.32 -8.18
N SER A 266 31.51 -11.66 -8.09
CA SER A 266 32.21 -12.52 -9.07
C SER A 266 31.40 -12.83 -10.32
N VAL A 267 30.11 -12.48 -10.33
CA VAL A 267 29.18 -12.80 -11.42
C VAL A 267 28.45 -11.56 -11.92
N ASP A 268 28.15 -11.55 -13.22
CA ASP A 268 27.32 -10.50 -13.81
C ASP A 268 25.86 -10.59 -13.33
N ILE A 269 25.11 -9.53 -13.60
CA ILE A 269 23.72 -9.41 -13.13
C ILE A 269 22.78 -10.46 -13.74
N LYS A 270 23.05 -10.94 -14.96
CA LYS A 270 22.26 -12.00 -15.60
C LYS A 270 22.40 -13.32 -14.85
N LYS A 271 23.64 -13.67 -14.48
CA LYS A 271 23.93 -14.87 -13.68
C LYS A 271 23.46 -14.72 -12.24
N LYS A 272 23.48 -13.51 -11.64
CA LYS A 272 22.83 -13.25 -10.34
C LYS A 272 21.34 -13.55 -10.39
N LEU A 273 20.64 -13.12 -11.44
CA LEU A 273 19.21 -13.35 -11.59
C LEU A 273 18.87 -14.84 -11.78
N SER A 274 19.66 -15.59 -12.53
CA SER A 274 19.52 -17.05 -12.63
C SER A 274 19.70 -17.73 -11.28
N LYS A 275 20.76 -17.39 -10.54
CA LYS A 275 20.97 -17.91 -9.17
C LYS A 275 19.82 -17.51 -8.23
N LEU A 276 19.28 -16.30 -8.38
CA LEU A 276 18.18 -15.81 -7.56
C LEU A 276 16.89 -16.60 -7.84
N GLN A 277 16.62 -16.92 -9.11
CA GLN A 277 15.49 -17.76 -9.49
C GLN A 277 15.55 -19.15 -8.84
N GLU A 278 16.75 -19.75 -8.79
CA GLU A 278 16.97 -21.07 -8.18
C GLU A 278 16.79 -21.04 -6.65
N VAL A 279 17.23 -19.96 -5.99
CA VAL A 279 17.30 -19.89 -4.53
C VAL A 279 16.06 -19.24 -3.90
N ASP A 280 15.41 -18.29 -4.57
CA ASP A 280 14.16 -17.66 -4.14
C ASP A 280 13.36 -17.14 -5.36
N GLY A 281 12.56 -18.04 -5.95
CA GLY A 281 11.72 -17.73 -7.12
C GLY A 281 10.74 -16.56 -6.88
N SER A 282 10.33 -16.35 -5.64
CA SER A 282 9.41 -15.27 -5.26
C SER A 282 10.12 -13.91 -5.18
N ALA A 283 11.39 -13.85 -4.74
CA ALA A 283 12.22 -12.65 -4.86
C ALA A 283 12.57 -12.36 -6.32
N TYR A 284 12.89 -13.41 -7.10
CA TYR A 284 13.11 -13.29 -8.53
C TYR A 284 11.88 -12.73 -9.26
N ALA A 285 10.68 -13.20 -8.97
CA ALA A 285 9.44 -12.71 -9.58
C ALA A 285 9.19 -11.20 -9.38
N ARG A 286 9.80 -10.59 -8.35
CA ARG A 286 9.70 -9.16 -8.06
C ARG A 286 10.82 -8.33 -8.70
N ILE A 287 12.02 -8.91 -8.87
CA ILE A 287 13.22 -8.22 -9.36
C ILE A 287 13.44 -8.46 -10.86
N GLY A 288 13.31 -9.71 -11.30
CA GLY A 288 13.57 -10.17 -12.67
C GLY A 288 12.77 -9.41 -13.73
N PRO A 289 11.44 -9.29 -13.60
CA PRO A 289 10.62 -8.54 -14.57
C PRO A 289 11.06 -7.08 -14.74
N THR A 290 11.43 -6.42 -13.64
CA THR A 290 11.96 -5.04 -13.66
C THR A 290 13.29 -4.96 -14.41
N TYR A 291 14.20 -5.90 -14.15
CA TYR A 291 15.48 -5.97 -14.84
C TYR A 291 15.31 -6.08 -16.36
N LEU A 292 14.40 -6.94 -16.83
CA LEU A 292 14.16 -7.12 -18.26
C LEU A 292 13.57 -5.89 -18.92
N LEU A 293 12.63 -5.23 -18.25
CA LEU A 293 11.99 -4.04 -18.79
C LEU A 293 13.05 -3.02 -19.22
N PHE A 294 14.10 -2.87 -18.42
CA PHE A 294 15.16 -1.91 -18.67
C PHE A 294 16.31 -2.45 -19.51
N ASN A 295 16.63 -3.74 -19.44
CA ASN A 295 17.80 -4.31 -20.14
C ASN A 295 17.48 -5.02 -21.46
N ALA A 296 16.24 -5.42 -21.72
CA ALA A 296 15.80 -5.97 -23.01
C ALA A 296 15.13 -4.91 -23.90
N ARG A 297 15.24 -3.61 -23.54
CA ARG A 297 14.59 -2.49 -24.23
C ARG A 297 14.83 -2.49 -25.74
N ASP A 298 16.06 -2.74 -26.16
CA ASP A 298 16.46 -2.67 -27.58
C ASP A 298 15.97 -3.88 -28.38
N GLU A 299 15.66 -5.00 -27.70
CA GLU A 299 15.16 -6.23 -28.33
C GLU A 299 13.63 -6.21 -28.53
N ILE A 300 12.90 -5.40 -27.76
CA ILE A 300 11.43 -5.50 -27.66
C ILE A 300 10.69 -4.46 -28.53
N GLN A 301 11.36 -3.41 -29.05
CA GLN A 301 10.75 -2.36 -29.90
C GLN A 301 9.44 -1.74 -29.36
N ILE A 302 9.24 -1.70 -28.04
CA ILE A 302 8.06 -1.07 -27.44
C ILE A 302 8.33 0.40 -27.19
N ASP A 303 7.41 1.26 -27.67
CA ASP A 303 7.43 2.67 -27.31
C ASP A 303 7.05 2.84 -25.83
N MET A 304 8.07 2.86 -24.98
CA MET A 304 7.94 3.15 -23.56
C MET A 304 7.60 4.62 -23.27
N THR A 305 7.47 5.48 -24.27
CA THR A 305 7.08 6.89 -24.04
C THR A 305 5.62 6.96 -23.60
N LEU A 306 4.73 6.37 -24.40
CA LEU A 306 3.28 6.34 -24.14
C LEU A 306 2.80 5.03 -23.48
N GLY A 307 3.54 3.94 -23.67
CA GLY A 307 3.21 2.62 -23.13
C GLY A 307 2.39 1.76 -24.09
N ALA A 308 2.22 0.49 -23.71
CA ALA A 308 1.56 -0.55 -24.53
C ALA A 308 0.05 -0.72 -24.26
N GLY A 309 -0.53 0.09 -23.37
CA GLY A 309 -1.93 0.01 -22.99
C GLY A 309 -2.19 -0.91 -21.80
N ALA A 310 -3.37 -0.76 -21.18
CA ALA A 310 -3.67 -1.43 -19.93
C ALA A 310 -3.69 -2.96 -20.07
N GLY A 311 -2.97 -3.66 -19.18
CA GLY A 311 -2.94 -5.11 -19.11
C GLY A 311 -2.03 -5.80 -20.13
N ALA A 312 -1.29 -5.05 -20.95
CA ALA A 312 -0.34 -5.59 -21.92
C ALA A 312 0.85 -6.27 -21.23
N ALA A 313 1.33 -5.70 -20.13
CA ALA A 313 2.45 -6.23 -19.35
C ALA A 313 2.15 -7.66 -18.85
N GLY A 314 0.93 -7.93 -18.39
CA GLY A 314 0.54 -9.26 -17.89
C GLY A 314 0.71 -10.36 -18.93
N ASN A 315 0.47 -10.06 -20.21
CA ASN A 315 0.67 -11.02 -21.30
C ASN A 315 2.15 -11.13 -21.69
N PHE A 316 2.85 -10.00 -21.71
CA PHE A 316 4.27 -9.95 -22.07
C PHE A 316 5.14 -10.73 -21.08
N PHE A 317 5.05 -10.40 -19.80
CA PHE A 317 5.89 -11.01 -18.77
C PHE A 317 5.48 -12.43 -18.41
N LYS A 318 4.24 -12.87 -18.69
CA LYS A 318 3.85 -14.28 -18.52
C LYS A 318 4.71 -15.21 -19.38
N LYS A 319 5.05 -14.80 -20.61
CA LYS A 319 5.95 -15.59 -21.48
C LYS A 319 7.38 -15.63 -20.95
N PHE A 320 7.83 -14.52 -20.36
CA PHE A 320 9.16 -14.45 -19.77
C PHE A 320 9.28 -15.31 -18.49
N MET A 321 8.24 -15.30 -17.67
CA MET A 321 8.21 -16.05 -16.41
C MET A 321 7.84 -17.53 -16.61
N ALA A 322 7.59 -17.96 -17.84
CA ALA A 322 7.30 -19.36 -18.15
C ALA A 322 8.53 -20.23 -17.83
N GLY A 323 8.38 -21.17 -16.88
CA GLY A 323 9.48 -22.01 -16.39
C GLY A 323 10.19 -21.48 -15.13
N VAL A 324 9.71 -20.37 -14.56
CA VAL A 324 10.09 -19.94 -13.20
C VAL A 324 9.14 -20.63 -12.22
N MET A 325 9.68 -21.31 -11.19
CA MET A 325 8.88 -21.89 -10.10
C MET A 325 8.21 -20.77 -9.28
N VAL A 326 7.06 -20.29 -9.76
CA VAL A 326 6.14 -19.40 -9.06
C VAL A 326 4.82 -20.15 -9.12
N ASP A 327 4.43 -20.81 -8.01
CA ASP A 327 3.21 -21.62 -7.81
C ASP A 327 2.50 -22.03 -9.11
N ASP A 328 2.62 -23.30 -9.49
CA ASP A 328 2.19 -23.88 -10.78
C ASP A 328 0.71 -23.64 -11.17
N ASP A 329 -0.12 -23.08 -10.27
CA ASP A 329 -1.52 -22.72 -10.49
C ASP A 329 -1.75 -21.21 -10.77
N ALA A 330 -0.70 -20.38 -10.82
CA ALA A 330 -0.82 -18.93 -11.06
C ALA A 330 -1.10 -18.62 -12.53
N ASP A 331 -2.38 -18.72 -12.89
CA ASP A 331 -2.93 -18.49 -14.22
C ASP A 331 -2.67 -17.07 -14.78
N LYS A 332 -2.19 -16.15 -13.92
CA LYS A 332 -1.53 -14.86 -14.21
C LYS A 332 -0.46 -14.54 -13.17
N LEU A 333 0.67 -13.99 -13.63
CA LEU A 333 1.67 -13.39 -12.75
C LEU A 333 1.21 -11.97 -12.37
N ASP A 334 0.82 -11.77 -11.12
CA ASP A 334 0.51 -10.44 -10.60
C ASP A 334 1.81 -9.68 -10.38
N MET A 335 2.13 -8.80 -11.32
CA MET A 335 3.31 -7.94 -11.23
C MET A 335 3.01 -6.67 -10.46
N GLY A 336 4.01 -6.21 -9.69
CA GLY A 336 3.98 -4.89 -9.08
C GLY A 336 3.92 -3.74 -10.09
N ILE A 337 3.68 -2.53 -9.56
CA ILE A 337 3.69 -1.25 -10.31
C ILE A 337 4.92 -1.15 -11.22
N VAL A 338 6.09 -1.55 -10.72
CA VAL A 338 7.26 -1.78 -11.57
C VAL A 338 7.45 -3.29 -11.69
N PRO A 339 7.43 -3.87 -12.90
CA PRO A 339 7.46 -3.20 -14.22
C PRO A 339 6.09 -2.87 -14.84
N ALA A 340 4.97 -3.37 -14.31
CA ALA A 340 3.73 -3.45 -15.08
C ALA A 340 3.18 -2.09 -15.54
N PHE A 341 3.17 -1.10 -14.64
CA PHE A 341 2.65 0.22 -14.94
C PHE A 341 3.53 0.99 -15.93
N VAL A 342 4.85 0.84 -15.81
CA VAL A 342 5.81 1.47 -16.73
C VAL A 342 5.64 0.90 -18.14
N PHE A 343 5.41 -0.40 -18.26
CA PHE A 343 5.15 -1.05 -19.53
C PHE A 343 3.78 -0.65 -20.12
N ASP A 344 2.72 -0.67 -19.30
CA ASP A 344 1.34 -0.38 -19.75
C ASP A 344 1.15 1.10 -20.12
N TYR A 345 1.78 2.03 -19.40
CA TYR A 345 1.50 3.47 -19.51
C TYR A 345 2.72 4.35 -19.80
N GLY A 346 3.88 3.74 -20.00
CA GLY A 346 5.10 4.43 -20.39
C GLY A 346 5.65 5.39 -19.33
N TYR A 347 6.66 6.16 -19.74
CA TYR A 347 7.32 7.15 -18.91
C TYR A 347 6.38 8.30 -18.54
N VAL A 348 5.53 8.76 -19.47
CA VAL A 348 4.60 9.85 -19.20
C VAL A 348 3.61 9.45 -18.11
N GLY A 349 2.97 8.29 -18.24
CA GLY A 349 2.09 7.76 -17.20
C GLY A 349 2.81 7.57 -15.86
N THR A 350 4.03 7.04 -15.89
CA THR A 350 4.85 6.84 -14.69
C THR A 350 5.15 8.16 -13.98
N VAL A 351 5.49 9.21 -14.71
CA VAL A 351 5.72 10.55 -14.15
C VAL A 351 4.42 11.09 -13.52
N LEU A 352 3.28 10.94 -14.18
CA LEU A 352 1.98 11.35 -13.62
C LEU A 352 1.62 10.59 -12.34
N LEU A 353 1.92 9.28 -12.30
CA LEU A 353 1.73 8.47 -11.10
C LEU A 353 2.64 8.95 -9.96
N ILE A 354 3.91 9.23 -10.24
CA ILE A 354 4.85 9.78 -9.26
C ILE A 354 4.37 11.14 -8.74
N LEU A 355 3.91 12.04 -9.62
CA LEU A 355 3.36 13.34 -9.23
C LEU A 355 2.11 13.19 -8.34
N PHE A 356 1.24 12.23 -8.64
CA PHE A 356 0.09 11.92 -7.79
C PHE A 356 0.52 11.41 -6.42
N VAL A 357 1.46 10.46 -6.36
CA VAL A 357 2.01 9.94 -5.09
C VAL A 357 2.69 11.06 -4.29
N LEU A 358 3.47 11.94 -4.93
CA LEU A 358 4.10 13.10 -4.29
C LEU A 358 3.08 14.06 -3.69
N ALA A 359 1.96 14.30 -4.39
CA ALA A 359 0.87 15.11 -3.86
C ALA A 359 0.20 14.45 -2.64
N SER A 360 -0.08 13.15 -2.72
CA SER A 360 -0.68 12.37 -1.61
C SER A 360 0.26 12.24 -0.41
N ALA A 361 1.55 12.08 -0.63
CA ALA A 361 2.57 11.85 0.41
C ALA A 361 3.29 13.13 0.84
N TYR A 362 2.72 14.30 0.55
CA TYR A 362 3.33 15.59 0.89
C TYR A 362 3.68 15.68 2.39
N ASN A 363 4.89 16.18 2.71
CA ASN A 363 5.37 16.33 4.09
C ASN A 363 5.43 15.03 4.93
N LEU A 364 5.37 13.85 4.30
CA LEU A 364 5.64 12.59 4.96
C LEU A 364 7.15 12.34 5.10
N PRO A 365 7.59 11.76 6.22
CA PRO A 365 9.00 11.49 6.46
C PRO A 365 9.48 10.27 5.65
N LEU A 366 10.81 10.15 5.52
CA LEU A 366 11.48 9.09 4.76
C LEU A 366 10.95 7.66 5.01
N PRO A 367 10.57 7.23 6.23
CA PRO A 367 10.02 5.89 6.45
C PRO A 367 8.76 5.56 5.64
N PHE A 368 7.87 6.54 5.38
CA PHE A 368 6.71 6.33 4.49
C PHE A 368 7.17 6.09 3.06
N TRP A 369 8.13 6.88 2.58
CA TRP A 369 8.72 6.68 1.25
C TRP A 369 9.40 5.33 1.12
N ALA A 370 10.13 4.88 2.14
CA ALA A 370 10.73 3.55 2.17
C ALA A 370 9.66 2.45 2.09
N CYS A 371 8.57 2.56 2.86
CA CYS A 371 7.44 1.62 2.76
C CYS A 371 6.83 1.58 1.36
N PHE A 372 6.64 2.75 0.73
CA PHE A 372 6.11 2.86 -0.62
C PHE A 372 7.03 2.19 -1.65
N PHE A 373 8.33 2.50 -1.66
CA PHE A 373 9.28 1.89 -2.60
C PHE A 373 9.38 0.37 -2.44
N LEU A 374 9.31 -0.14 -1.21
CA LEU A 374 9.33 -1.57 -0.95
C LEU A 374 8.08 -2.29 -1.50
N VAL A 375 6.93 -1.62 -1.54
CA VAL A 375 5.68 -2.24 -2.03
C VAL A 375 5.56 -2.19 -3.56
N LEU A 376 6.27 -1.29 -4.26
CA LEU A 376 6.18 -1.12 -5.71
C LEU A 376 6.40 -2.42 -6.52
N PRO A 377 7.37 -3.30 -6.20
CA PRO A 377 7.58 -4.55 -6.93
C PRO A 377 6.52 -5.61 -6.63
N ASN A 378 5.71 -5.39 -5.60
CA ASN A 378 4.79 -6.37 -5.05
C ASN A 378 3.32 -6.00 -5.28
N CYS A 379 3.03 -4.76 -5.63
CA CYS A 379 1.67 -4.23 -5.61
C CYS A 379 1.39 -3.46 -6.90
N ASN A 380 0.34 -3.82 -7.63
CA ASN A 380 -0.10 -3.11 -8.84
C ASN A 380 -0.97 -1.89 -8.47
N ILE A 381 -1.07 -0.88 -9.34
CA ILE A 381 -1.98 0.26 -9.17
C ILE A 381 -3.44 -0.20 -9.05
N ASN A 382 -3.82 -1.30 -9.70
CA ASN A 382 -5.18 -1.85 -9.66
C ASN A 382 -5.42 -2.80 -8.47
N THR A 383 -4.70 -2.63 -7.37
CA THR A 383 -4.91 -3.42 -6.16
C THR A 383 -5.41 -2.55 -5.03
N GLN A 384 -6.33 -3.10 -4.25
CA GLN A 384 -6.85 -2.47 -3.03
C GLN A 384 -5.72 -2.12 -2.03
N LEU A 385 -4.62 -2.87 -2.01
CA LEU A 385 -3.43 -2.61 -1.20
C LEU A 385 -2.78 -1.25 -1.51
N PHE A 386 -2.60 -0.93 -2.79
CA PHE A 386 -2.01 0.33 -3.24
C PHE A 386 -2.82 1.52 -2.75
N TRP A 387 -4.14 1.46 -2.98
CA TRP A 387 -5.05 2.54 -2.62
C TRP A 387 -5.20 2.71 -1.12
N TYR A 388 -5.16 1.61 -0.35
CA TYR A 388 -5.13 1.69 1.12
C TYR A 388 -3.92 2.50 1.61
N GLY A 389 -2.74 2.20 1.06
CA GLY A 389 -1.52 2.96 1.33
C GLY A 389 -1.71 4.44 1.00
N LEU A 390 -2.17 4.77 -0.21
CA LEU A 390 -2.34 6.16 -0.65
C LEU A 390 -3.37 6.95 0.17
N VAL A 391 -4.52 6.35 0.48
CA VAL A 391 -5.56 6.99 1.32
C VAL A 391 -4.97 7.35 2.68
N LEU A 392 -4.25 6.42 3.32
CA LEU A 392 -3.64 6.66 4.62
C LEU A 392 -2.51 7.70 4.54
N TYR A 393 -1.69 7.68 3.49
CA TYR A 393 -0.61 8.66 3.27
C TYR A 393 -1.20 10.06 3.12
N SER A 394 -2.25 10.19 2.32
CA SER A 394 -2.94 11.46 2.08
C SER A 394 -3.54 12.02 3.36
N TYR A 395 -4.19 11.19 4.17
CA TYR A 395 -4.72 11.62 5.46
C TYR A 395 -3.61 12.10 6.42
N ILE A 396 -2.53 11.34 6.57
CA ILE A 396 -1.42 11.69 7.49
C ILE A 396 -0.67 12.93 7.01
N SER A 397 -0.48 13.06 5.69
CA SER A 397 0.12 14.23 5.04
C SER A 397 -0.63 15.52 5.42
N VAL A 398 -1.96 15.51 5.25
CA VAL A 398 -2.85 16.64 5.57
C VAL A 398 -2.85 16.95 7.06
N PHE A 399 -2.94 15.91 7.90
CA PHE A 399 -2.84 16.05 9.35
C PHE A 399 -1.53 16.74 9.77
N ARG A 400 -0.40 16.28 9.23
CA ARG A 400 0.93 16.85 9.55
C ARG A 400 1.13 18.27 9.01
N ALA A 401 0.43 18.64 7.93
CA ALA A 401 0.44 20.00 7.41
C ALA A 401 -0.36 20.99 8.29
N GLY A 402 -0.99 20.52 9.38
CA GLY A 402 -1.82 21.36 10.26
C GLY A 402 -3.17 21.74 9.64
N ARG A 403 -3.54 21.11 8.51
CA ARG A 403 -4.81 21.32 7.81
C ARG A 403 -5.86 20.36 8.36
N LEU A 404 -6.23 20.52 9.63
CA LEU A 404 -7.34 19.79 10.25
C LEU A 404 -8.70 20.36 9.78
N PRO A 405 -9.83 19.65 10.04
CA PRO A 405 -11.13 19.87 9.41
C PRO A 405 -11.64 21.31 9.46
N GLU A 406 -11.32 22.12 10.48
CA GLU A 406 -11.81 23.50 10.58
C GLU A 406 -11.46 24.37 9.36
N GLN A 407 -10.29 24.15 8.74
CA GLN A 407 -9.90 24.88 7.52
C GLN A 407 -10.58 24.34 6.25
N LEU A 408 -10.92 23.05 6.23
CA LEU A 408 -11.68 22.42 5.15
C LEU A 408 -13.18 22.69 5.29
N GLU A 409 -13.73 22.74 6.50
CA GLU A 409 -15.09 23.21 6.79
C GLU A 409 -15.24 24.68 6.38
N ALA A 410 -14.25 25.53 6.67
CA ALA A 410 -14.24 26.91 6.19
C ALA A 410 -14.16 27.01 4.65
N ALA A 411 -13.41 26.12 3.98
CA ALA A 411 -13.33 26.07 2.52
C ALA A 411 -14.55 25.41 1.85
N MET A 412 -15.26 24.55 2.57
CA MET A 412 -16.45 23.83 2.10
C MET A 412 -17.75 24.54 2.49
N ALA A 413 -17.70 25.51 3.39
CA ALA A 413 -18.82 26.36 3.74
C ALA A 413 -19.37 27.08 2.49
N PRO A 414 -20.70 27.26 2.39
CA PRO A 414 -21.25 28.17 1.40
C PRO A 414 -20.66 29.57 1.63
N PRO A 415 -20.39 30.34 0.56
CA PRO A 415 -19.94 31.72 0.72
C PRO A 415 -20.93 32.46 1.64
N PRO A 416 -20.45 33.36 2.51
CA PRO A 416 -21.34 34.17 3.32
C PRO A 416 -22.34 34.86 2.39
N PRO A 417 -23.62 34.99 2.80
CA PRO A 417 -24.58 35.73 2.01
C PRO A 417 -23.99 37.10 1.70
N PRO A 418 -24.20 37.64 0.48
CA PRO A 418 -23.70 38.96 0.14
C PRO A 418 -24.15 39.94 1.23
N PRO A 419 -23.30 40.89 1.63
CA PRO A 419 -23.69 41.90 2.60
C PRO A 419 -25.01 42.51 2.14
N SER A 420 -25.95 42.67 3.05
CA SER A 420 -27.23 43.34 2.76
C SER A 420 -26.94 44.81 2.47
N GLU A 421 -26.48 45.10 1.27
CA GLU A 421 -26.52 46.43 0.68
C GLU A 421 -27.99 46.77 0.52
N TYR A 422 -28.54 47.42 1.53
CA TYR A 422 -29.35 48.64 1.46
C TYR A 422 -29.75 48.96 2.91
N PRO A 423 -29.21 50.04 3.51
CA PRO A 423 -29.88 50.67 4.63
C PRO A 423 -31.30 51.01 4.14
N SER A 424 -32.33 50.55 4.86
CA SER A 424 -33.69 51.03 4.62
C SER A 424 -33.66 52.56 4.54
N PRO A 425 -34.25 53.19 3.52
CA PRO A 425 -34.38 54.64 3.51
C PRO A 425 -35.09 55.05 4.79
N LEU A 426 -34.43 55.94 5.54
CA LEU A 426 -34.97 56.55 6.76
C LEU A 426 -36.36 57.08 6.45
N SER A 427 -37.34 56.71 7.27
CA SER A 427 -38.70 57.25 7.16
C SER A 427 -38.66 58.77 7.38
N PRO A 428 -39.37 59.56 6.58
CA PRO A 428 -39.34 61.02 6.63
C PRO A 428 -40.12 61.63 7.82
N GLU A 429 -40.16 60.97 8.97
CA GLU A 429 -40.88 61.45 10.17
C GLU A 429 -39.97 62.00 11.28
N GLN A 430 -38.72 62.32 10.96
CA GLN A 430 -37.82 63.03 11.89
C GLN A 430 -37.11 64.19 11.18
N SER A 431 -37.84 65.28 10.96
CA SER A 431 -37.29 66.62 10.72
C SER A 431 -38.16 67.68 11.37
#